data_AF-A0A525J756-F1
#
_entry.id   AF-A0A525J756-F1
#
_cell.length_a   1.000
_cell.length_b   1.000
_cell.length_c   1.000
_cell.angle_alpha   90.00
_cell.angle_beta   90.00
_cell.angle_gamma   90.00
#
_symmetry.space_group_name_H-M   'P 1'
#
loop_
_entity.id
_entity.type
_entity.pdbx_description
1 polymer ?
#
loop_
_entity_poly.entity_id
_entity_poly.type
_entity_poly.pdbx_seq_one_letter_code
_entity_poly.pdbx_strand_id
1 'polypeptide(L)'
;GAAWTVMATSAVELAVCTAPANGAGTAREIAAGKMSREVRGQGTNTRHVRNILPETEPAESLLVVEVITPGGNWSSYPPHKHDTATVGEETALEETYYHRLNPPQGFAFQRVYTDDRSLDQTMAVEDGDLVMVPRGYHPVGAPHGYDLYYLNVMAGPKRQWIFRNDPAHDWIARRT
;
A
#
# COMPACT_ATOMS: atom_id res chain seq x y z
N GLY A 1 -22.65 9.31 6.33
CA GLY A 1 -21.43 9.53 7.11
C GLY A 1 -21.69 10.55 8.20
N ALA A 2 -20.80 10.67 9.18
CA ALA A 2 -20.86 11.74 10.18
C ALA A 2 -20.29 13.05 9.59
N ALA A 3 -20.83 14.19 10.01
CA ALA A 3 -20.21 15.49 9.71
C ALA A 3 -18.94 15.66 10.55
N TRP A 4 -17.87 16.16 9.95
CA TRP A 4 -16.60 16.42 10.62
C TRP A 4 -15.94 17.68 10.06
N THR A 5 -15.02 18.24 10.83
CA THR A 5 -14.24 19.42 10.43
C THR A 5 -12.81 19.24 10.94
N VAL A 6 -11.83 19.57 10.11
CA VAL A 6 -10.42 19.62 10.49
C VAL A 6 -9.96 21.07 10.33
N MET A 7 -9.30 21.60 11.37
CA MET A 7 -8.68 22.92 11.35
C MET A 7 -7.18 22.74 11.54
N ALA A 8 -6.40 23.12 10.54
CA ALA A 8 -4.94 23.07 10.61
C ALA A 8 -4.41 24.25 11.45
N THR A 9 -3.56 23.97 12.43
CA THR A 9 -2.87 25.00 13.24
C THR A 9 -1.49 25.38 12.69
N SER A 10 -1.00 24.61 11.71
CA SER A 10 0.22 24.86 10.91
C SER A 10 0.02 24.28 9.50
N ALA A 11 1.01 24.41 8.61
CA ALA A 11 0.99 23.69 7.35
C ALA A 11 0.86 22.18 7.60
N VAL A 12 -0.05 21.51 6.87
CA VAL A 12 -0.35 20.09 7.02
C VAL A 12 -0.60 19.47 5.65
N GLU A 13 -0.13 18.25 5.47
CA GLU A 13 -0.57 17.35 4.41
C GLU A 13 -1.54 16.34 5.02
N LEU A 14 -2.78 16.32 4.50
CA LEU A 14 -3.86 15.51 5.05
C LEU A 14 -4.39 14.55 4.00
N ALA A 15 -4.19 13.25 4.22
CA ALA A 15 -4.79 12.19 3.42
C ALA A 15 -6.20 11.86 3.93
N VAL A 16 -7.22 12.01 3.07
CA VAL A 16 -8.61 11.63 3.36
C VAL A 16 -8.93 10.33 2.63
N CYS A 17 -8.81 9.21 3.34
CA CYS A 17 -9.05 7.87 2.81
C CYS A 17 -10.54 7.54 2.92
N THR A 18 -11.18 7.11 1.83
CA THR A 18 -12.63 6.80 1.83
C THR A 18 -12.92 5.48 1.12
N ALA A 19 -13.95 4.78 1.59
CA ALA A 19 -14.51 3.60 0.98
C ALA A 19 -16.01 3.51 1.35
N PRO A 20 -16.83 2.74 0.61
CA PRO A 20 -18.22 2.47 0.99
C PRO A 20 -18.31 1.88 2.40
N ALA A 21 -19.37 2.23 3.13
CA ALA A 21 -19.66 1.71 4.46
C ALA A 21 -21.16 1.87 4.74
N ASN A 22 -21.74 0.99 5.54
CA ASN A 22 -23.14 1.04 5.97
C ASN A 22 -23.36 1.92 7.21
N GLY A 23 -22.27 2.45 7.80
CA GLY A 23 -22.34 3.44 8.88
C GLY A 23 -22.41 2.83 10.28
N ALA A 24 -21.92 1.60 10.47
CA ALA A 24 -21.97 0.89 11.74
C ALA A 24 -20.87 1.27 12.74
N GLY A 25 -19.91 2.13 12.35
CA GLY A 25 -18.75 2.50 13.16
C GLY A 25 -18.93 3.76 14.02
N THR A 26 -18.22 3.81 15.14
CA THR A 26 -18.05 5.04 15.94
C THR A 26 -16.73 5.73 15.58
N ALA A 27 -16.73 7.07 15.63
CA ALA A 27 -15.51 7.84 15.43
C ALA A 27 -14.49 7.53 16.54
N ARG A 28 -13.24 7.31 16.16
CA ARG A 28 -12.14 7.06 17.09
C ARG A 28 -10.82 7.60 16.56
N GLU A 29 -9.94 7.96 17.47
CA GLU A 29 -8.54 8.21 17.16
C GLU A 29 -7.80 6.89 16.93
N ILE A 30 -6.93 6.86 15.93
CA ILE A 30 -5.91 5.82 15.77
C ILE A 30 -4.58 6.44 16.20
N ALA A 31 -4.25 6.33 17.48
CA ALA A 31 -3.01 6.90 18.02
C ALA A 31 -1.77 6.18 17.45
N ALA A 32 -0.67 6.90 17.26
CA ALA A 32 0.57 6.35 16.69
C ALA A 32 1.15 5.16 17.47
N GLY A 33 0.89 5.08 18.78
CA GLY A 33 1.30 3.96 19.64
C GLY A 33 0.44 2.69 19.49
N LYS A 34 -0.70 2.77 18.79
CA LYS A 34 -1.55 1.62 18.45
C LYS A 34 -1.23 1.00 17.10
N MET A 35 -0.52 1.74 16.23
CA MET A 35 -0.13 1.26 14.91
C MET A 35 1.04 0.29 15.05
N SER A 36 0.87 -0.96 14.63
CA SER A 36 1.96 -1.92 14.61
C SER A 36 3.04 -1.49 13.61
N ARG A 37 4.29 -1.80 13.94
CA ARG A 37 5.46 -1.48 13.11
C ARG A 37 6.25 -2.75 12.87
N GLU A 38 6.61 -2.97 11.62
CA GLU A 38 7.27 -4.20 11.19
C GLU A 38 8.44 -3.84 10.26
N VAL A 39 9.51 -4.63 10.34
CA VAL A 39 10.54 -4.66 9.31
C VAL A 39 10.27 -5.90 8.48
N ARG A 40 10.02 -5.74 7.18
CA ARG A 40 9.76 -6.85 6.26
C ARG A 40 10.90 -6.97 5.24
N GLY A 41 11.21 -8.19 4.84
CA GLY A 41 12.26 -8.51 3.87
C GLY A 41 13.68 -8.42 4.45
N GLN A 42 14.68 -8.70 3.59
CA GLN A 42 16.10 -8.70 3.93
C GLN A 42 16.91 -8.09 2.78
N GLY A 43 18.09 -7.54 3.08
CA GLY A 43 18.97 -6.94 2.07
C GLY A 43 18.27 -5.82 1.29
N THR A 44 18.35 -5.87 -0.04
CA THR A 44 17.70 -4.91 -0.96
C THR A 44 16.18 -5.08 -1.05
N ASN A 45 15.56 -5.93 -0.24
CA ASN A 45 14.11 -6.07 -0.10
C ASN A 45 13.61 -5.61 1.29
N THR A 46 14.47 -4.98 2.09
CA THR A 46 14.12 -4.49 3.44
C THR A 46 13.22 -3.27 3.34
N ARG A 47 12.12 -3.24 4.09
CA ARG A 47 11.21 -2.10 4.22
C ARG A 47 10.63 -1.98 5.63
N HIS A 48 10.22 -0.77 5.98
CA HIS A 48 9.58 -0.45 7.25
C HIS A 48 8.10 -0.22 7.03
N VAL A 49 7.27 -1.08 7.61
CA VAL A 49 5.81 -1.04 7.45
C VAL A 49 5.19 -0.52 8.73
N ARG A 50 4.22 0.39 8.62
CA ARG A 50 3.34 0.78 9.71
C ARG A 50 1.89 0.55 9.31
N ASN A 51 1.22 -0.35 10.03
CA ASN A 51 -0.18 -0.66 9.79
C ASN A 51 -1.06 0.35 10.53
N ILE A 52 -1.63 1.31 9.80
CA ILE A 52 -2.48 2.38 10.35
C ILE A 52 -3.87 1.82 10.68
N LEU A 53 -4.49 1.11 9.74
CA LEU A 53 -5.80 0.48 9.90
C LEU A 53 -5.79 -0.92 9.27
N PRO A 54 -5.16 -1.92 9.94
CA PRO A 54 -5.12 -3.30 9.45
C PRO A 54 -6.48 -3.99 9.57
N GLU A 55 -6.61 -5.16 8.93
CA GLU A 55 -7.83 -5.97 8.98
C GLU A 55 -8.25 -6.38 10.41
N THR A 56 -7.28 -6.49 11.31
CA THR A 56 -7.49 -6.82 12.73
C THR A 56 -8.12 -5.69 13.54
N GLU A 57 -8.15 -4.47 13.00
CA GLU A 57 -8.76 -3.31 13.65
C GLU A 57 -10.17 -3.01 13.11
N PRO A 58 -11.08 -2.43 13.91
CA PRO A 58 -12.47 -2.21 13.48
C PRO A 58 -12.61 -1.21 12.31
N ALA A 59 -13.10 -1.67 11.16
CA ALA A 59 -13.63 -0.85 10.07
C ALA A 59 -14.47 -1.73 9.14
N GLU A 60 -15.35 -1.13 8.34
CA GLU A 60 -16.21 -1.89 7.41
C GLU A 60 -15.46 -2.30 6.14
N SER A 61 -14.72 -1.37 5.52
CA SER A 61 -14.06 -1.62 4.23
C SER A 61 -12.59 -1.21 4.17
N LEU A 62 -12.23 -0.08 4.79
CA LEU A 62 -10.87 0.47 4.66
C LEU A 62 -9.80 -0.41 5.29
N LEU A 63 -8.71 -0.58 4.54
CA LEU A 63 -7.40 -0.99 5.01
C LEU A 63 -6.41 0.13 4.67
N VAL A 64 -5.58 0.52 5.64
CA VAL A 64 -4.61 1.61 5.45
C VAL A 64 -3.26 1.20 6.02
N VAL A 65 -2.22 1.30 5.20
CA VAL A 65 -0.84 0.95 5.57
C VAL A 65 0.11 1.97 4.95
N GLU A 66 1.18 2.32 5.65
CA GLU A 66 2.28 3.10 5.09
C GLU A 66 3.58 2.28 5.09
N VAL A 67 4.41 2.53 4.10
CA VAL A 67 5.68 1.81 3.92
C VAL A 67 6.79 2.80 3.59
N ILE A 68 7.94 2.63 4.26
CA ILE A 68 9.20 3.27 3.88
C ILE A 68 10.11 2.21 3.24
N THR A 69 10.55 2.49 2.03
CA THR A 69 11.48 1.70 1.23
C THR A 69 12.79 2.48 1.11
N PRO A 70 13.86 2.05 1.79
CA PRO A 70 15.16 2.72 1.72
C PRO A 70 15.69 2.81 0.28
N GLY A 71 16.47 3.85 -0.01
CA GLY A 71 17.05 4.05 -1.35
C GLY A 71 17.89 2.85 -1.81
N GLY A 72 17.60 2.34 -3.01
CA GLY A 72 18.19 1.13 -3.58
C GLY A 72 17.43 -0.16 -3.27
N ASN A 73 16.36 -0.10 -2.47
CA ASN A 73 15.54 -1.26 -2.13
C ASN A 73 14.29 -1.38 -3.00
N TRP A 74 13.71 -2.58 -2.97
CA TRP A 74 12.41 -2.91 -3.55
C TRP A 74 11.38 -3.22 -2.47
N SER A 75 10.13 -2.86 -2.74
CA SER A 75 8.98 -3.08 -1.89
C SER A 75 7.77 -3.49 -2.73
N SER A 76 6.68 -3.88 -2.06
CA SER A 76 5.61 -4.69 -2.66
C SER A 76 6.19 -5.89 -3.45
N TYR A 77 7.28 -6.46 -2.89
CA TYR A 77 8.14 -7.46 -3.53
C TYR A 77 8.40 -8.69 -2.62
N PRO A 78 8.34 -9.95 -3.09
CA PRO A 78 8.02 -10.36 -4.45
C PRO A 78 6.65 -9.82 -4.91
N PRO A 79 6.48 -9.57 -6.22
CA PRO A 79 5.25 -8.98 -6.73
C PRO A 79 4.04 -9.81 -6.29
N HIS A 80 2.99 -9.16 -5.82
CA HIS A 80 1.77 -9.83 -5.40
C HIS A 80 0.53 -9.12 -5.96
N LYS A 81 -0.60 -9.83 -5.98
CA LYS A 81 -1.89 -9.30 -6.42
C LYS A 81 -3.00 -9.70 -5.44
N HIS A 82 -4.06 -8.92 -5.45
CA HIS A 82 -5.32 -9.13 -4.74
C HIS A 82 -6.44 -8.52 -5.59
N ASP A 83 -6.65 -9.09 -6.77
CA ASP A 83 -7.59 -8.58 -7.78
C ASP A 83 -8.77 -9.53 -8.06
N THR A 84 -8.72 -10.75 -7.50
CA THR A 84 -9.71 -11.80 -7.71
C THR A 84 -10.25 -12.32 -6.38
N ALA A 85 -11.57 -12.50 -6.29
CA ALA A 85 -12.19 -13.10 -5.12
C ALA A 85 -12.17 -14.64 -5.20
N THR A 86 -11.09 -15.25 -4.74
CA THR A 86 -10.94 -16.72 -4.67
C THR A 86 -10.94 -17.16 -3.21
N VAL A 87 -11.94 -17.96 -2.83
CA VAL A 87 -12.18 -18.33 -1.42
C VAL A 87 -10.94 -18.97 -0.79
N GLY A 88 -10.37 -18.29 0.22
CA GLY A 88 -9.21 -18.77 0.98
C GLY A 88 -7.85 -18.54 0.30
N GLU A 89 -7.84 -18.04 -0.93
CA GLU A 89 -6.60 -17.85 -1.71
C GLU A 89 -6.32 -16.38 -2.04
N GLU A 90 -7.36 -15.59 -2.32
CA GLU A 90 -7.21 -14.20 -2.75
C GLU A 90 -8.49 -13.41 -2.49
N THR A 91 -8.35 -12.13 -2.14
CA THR A 91 -9.45 -11.18 -2.10
C THR A 91 -9.32 -10.14 -3.20
N ALA A 92 -10.46 -9.63 -3.69
CA ALA A 92 -10.47 -8.49 -4.59
C ALA A 92 -10.42 -7.20 -3.75
N LEU A 93 -9.28 -6.52 -3.80
CA LEU A 93 -9.02 -5.23 -3.17
C LEU A 93 -8.42 -4.29 -4.22
N GLU A 94 -9.12 -3.19 -4.49
CA GLU A 94 -8.51 -2.05 -5.19
C GLU A 94 -7.48 -1.41 -4.25
N GLU A 95 -6.36 -0.92 -4.80
CA GLU A 95 -5.31 -0.26 -4.02
C GLU A 95 -4.85 1.03 -4.67
N THR A 96 -4.55 2.03 -3.84
CA THR A 96 -3.87 3.27 -4.26
C THR A 96 -2.53 3.39 -3.57
N TYR A 97 -1.58 4.07 -4.22
CA TYR A 97 -0.25 4.37 -3.69
C TYR A 97 0.00 5.88 -3.82
N TYR A 98 0.03 6.59 -2.70
CA TYR A 98 0.47 8.00 -2.67
C TYR A 98 1.94 8.06 -2.27
N HIS A 99 2.83 8.54 -3.15
CA HIS A 99 4.28 8.47 -2.98
C HIS A 99 4.87 9.77 -2.44
N ARG A 100 5.88 9.66 -1.59
CA ARG A 100 6.78 10.76 -1.20
C ARG A 100 8.22 10.29 -1.33
N LEU A 101 9.13 11.21 -1.67
CA LEU A 101 10.55 10.93 -1.85
C LEU A 101 11.41 11.84 -0.97
N ASN A 102 12.53 11.29 -0.51
CA ASN A 102 13.53 12.04 0.22
C ASN A 102 14.93 11.72 -0.31
N PRO A 103 15.65 12.67 -0.93
CA PRO A 103 15.22 14.03 -1.29
C PRO A 103 14.07 14.09 -2.32
N PRO A 104 13.24 15.16 -2.35
CA PRO A 104 11.99 15.21 -3.11
C PRO A 104 12.16 15.30 -4.63
N GLN A 105 13.33 15.67 -5.15
CA GLN A 105 13.60 15.69 -6.59
C GLN A 105 13.88 14.31 -7.20
N GLY A 106 13.77 13.25 -6.39
CA GLY A 106 13.94 11.87 -6.83
C GLY A 106 12.76 11.38 -7.66
N PHE A 107 12.79 10.08 -7.95
CA PHE A 107 11.68 9.35 -8.53
C PHE A 107 11.68 7.92 -7.97
N ALA A 108 10.59 7.17 -8.15
CA ALA A 108 10.58 5.72 -7.99
C ALA A 108 10.03 5.04 -9.24
N PHE A 109 10.32 3.74 -9.40
CA PHE A 109 9.67 2.95 -10.44
C PHE A 109 8.55 2.13 -9.81
N GLN A 110 7.35 2.26 -10.34
CA GLN A 110 6.27 1.31 -10.06
C GLN A 110 5.87 0.63 -11.37
N ARG A 111 5.67 -0.68 -11.32
CA ARG A 111 5.12 -1.44 -12.45
C ARG A 111 3.80 -2.05 -12.03
N VAL A 112 2.76 -1.94 -12.84
CA VAL A 112 1.48 -2.62 -12.62
C VAL A 112 1.24 -3.56 -13.80
N TYR A 113 1.13 -4.86 -13.54
CA TYR A 113 1.01 -5.85 -14.61
C TYR A 113 0.19 -7.10 -14.26
N THR A 114 -0.43 -7.74 -15.25
CA THR A 114 -1.18 -9.01 -15.08
C THR A 114 -0.42 -10.19 -15.67
N ASP A 115 -0.83 -11.41 -15.31
CA ASP A 115 -0.24 -12.66 -15.83
C ASP A 115 -0.19 -12.69 -17.37
N ASP A 116 -1.30 -12.31 -18.00
CA ASP A 116 -1.49 -12.28 -19.45
C ASP A 116 -0.95 -11.00 -20.13
N ARG A 117 -0.42 -10.06 -19.35
CA ARG A 117 0.10 -8.76 -19.83
C ARG A 117 -0.93 -7.89 -20.56
N SER A 118 -2.23 -8.17 -20.40
CA SER A 118 -3.29 -7.27 -20.87
C SER A 118 -3.25 -5.90 -20.16
N LEU A 119 -2.70 -5.88 -18.95
CA LEU A 119 -2.17 -4.69 -18.29
C LEU A 119 -0.67 -4.92 -18.06
N ASP A 120 0.16 -3.99 -18.49
CA ASP A 120 1.58 -3.94 -18.17
C ASP A 120 2.07 -2.50 -18.37
N GLN A 121 2.19 -1.75 -17.28
CA GLN A 121 2.61 -0.35 -17.32
C GLN A 121 3.73 -0.15 -16.31
N THR A 122 4.80 0.52 -16.74
CA THR A 122 5.87 0.97 -15.86
C THR A 122 5.86 2.48 -15.83
N MET A 123 5.82 3.05 -14.63
CA MET A 123 5.76 4.48 -14.39
C MET A 123 7.00 4.91 -13.60
N ALA A 124 7.58 6.04 -13.99
CA ALA A 124 8.43 6.81 -13.08
C ALA A 124 7.48 7.73 -12.28
N VAL A 125 7.45 7.56 -10.96
CA VAL A 125 6.61 8.35 -10.05
C VAL A 125 7.48 9.35 -9.31
N GLU A 126 7.03 10.60 -9.22
CA GLU A 126 7.71 11.70 -8.54
C GLU A 126 7.10 11.98 -7.15
N ASP A 127 7.67 12.92 -6.40
CA ASP A 127 7.19 13.28 -5.06
C ASP A 127 5.78 13.86 -5.11
N GLY A 128 4.85 13.22 -4.40
CA GLY A 128 3.43 13.60 -4.37
C GLY A 128 2.55 12.90 -5.41
N ASP A 129 3.11 12.04 -6.27
CA ASP A 129 2.33 11.30 -7.26
C ASP A 129 1.48 10.18 -6.65
N LEU A 130 0.33 9.93 -7.27
CA LEU A 130 -0.57 8.83 -6.92
C LEU A 130 -0.67 7.82 -8.07
N VAL A 131 -0.53 6.53 -7.73
CA VAL A 131 -0.79 5.42 -8.66
C VAL A 131 -1.99 4.61 -8.19
N MET A 132 -2.87 4.29 -9.13
CA MET A 132 -4.00 3.37 -8.91
C MET A 132 -3.63 1.97 -9.39
N VAL A 133 -3.91 0.96 -8.58
CA VAL A 133 -3.73 -0.45 -8.90
C VAL A 133 -5.11 -1.10 -8.97
N PRO A 134 -5.75 -1.13 -10.15
CA PRO A 134 -7.08 -1.73 -10.30
C PRO A 134 -7.02 -3.27 -10.33
N ARG A 135 -5.88 -3.85 -10.72
CA ARG A 135 -5.61 -5.29 -10.78
C ARG A 135 -4.13 -5.57 -11.01
N GLY A 136 -3.71 -6.81 -10.81
CA GLY A 136 -2.39 -7.31 -11.13
C GLY A 136 -1.33 -7.06 -10.05
N TYR A 137 -0.12 -7.45 -10.41
CA TYR A 137 1.10 -7.33 -9.63
C TYR A 137 1.64 -5.90 -9.67
N HIS A 138 2.10 -5.39 -8.53
CA HIS A 138 2.40 -3.97 -8.38
C HIS A 138 3.69 -3.67 -7.57
N PRO A 139 4.86 -4.20 -7.97
CA PRO A 139 6.12 -3.95 -7.26
C PRO A 139 6.59 -2.49 -7.41
N VAL A 140 7.35 -2.03 -6.40
CA VAL A 140 7.91 -0.68 -6.35
C VAL A 140 9.42 -0.73 -6.08
N GLY A 141 10.20 0.03 -6.84
CA GLY A 141 11.65 0.12 -6.72
C GLY A 141 12.11 1.55 -6.42
N ALA A 142 12.82 1.73 -5.32
CA ALA A 142 13.43 2.99 -4.95
C ALA A 142 14.86 3.08 -5.53
N PRO A 143 15.21 4.11 -6.31
CA PRO A 143 16.56 4.33 -6.77
C PRO A 143 17.54 4.57 -5.61
N HIS A 144 18.82 4.30 -5.86
CA HIS A 144 19.86 4.59 -4.88
C HIS A 144 19.88 6.08 -4.51
N GLY A 145 19.94 6.38 -3.20
CA GLY A 145 20.02 7.75 -2.69
C GLY A 145 18.67 8.45 -2.48
N TYR A 146 17.55 7.82 -2.83
CA TYR A 146 16.20 8.35 -2.61
C TYR A 146 15.38 7.38 -1.78
N ASP A 147 15.14 7.74 -0.52
CA ASP A 147 14.20 6.98 0.31
C ASP A 147 12.78 7.25 -0.19
N LEU A 148 12.02 6.18 -0.35
CA LEU A 148 10.64 6.23 -0.81
C LEU A 148 9.69 5.96 0.35
N TYR A 149 8.68 6.79 0.48
CA TYR A 149 7.50 6.55 1.30
C TYR A 149 6.29 6.34 0.39
N TYR A 150 5.37 5.46 0.78
CA TYR A 150 4.03 5.49 0.22
C TYR A 150 2.95 5.17 1.26
N LEU A 151 1.80 5.84 1.10
CA LEU A 151 0.57 5.55 1.82
C LEU A 151 -0.37 4.75 0.92
N ASN A 152 -0.76 3.57 1.38
CA ASN A 152 -1.74 2.72 0.71
C ASN A 152 -3.11 2.83 1.33
N VAL A 153 -4.11 2.86 0.45
CA VAL A 153 -5.53 2.70 0.81
C VAL A 153 -6.09 1.57 -0.03
N MET A 154 -6.65 0.58 0.66
CA MET A 154 -7.32 -0.56 0.04
C MET A 154 -8.76 -0.68 0.51
N ALA A 155 -9.61 -1.15 -0.41
CA ALA A 155 -10.97 -1.55 -0.10
C ALA A 155 -11.49 -2.54 -1.16
N GLY A 156 -12.48 -3.33 -0.77
CA GLY A 156 -13.15 -4.26 -1.66
C GLY A 156 -14.37 -4.92 -1.01
N PRO A 157 -15.07 -5.83 -1.70
CA PRO A 157 -16.30 -6.45 -1.21
C PRO A 157 -16.11 -7.24 0.09
N LYS A 158 -14.90 -7.74 0.34
CA LYS A 158 -14.52 -8.44 1.57
C LYS A 158 -13.30 -7.77 2.18
N ARG A 159 -13.44 -7.25 3.39
CA ARG A 159 -12.34 -6.64 4.14
C ARG A 159 -11.43 -7.70 4.76
N GLN A 160 -10.62 -8.34 3.92
CA GLN A 160 -9.55 -9.26 4.30
C GLN A 160 -8.40 -9.08 3.32
N TRP A 161 -7.16 -9.02 3.80
CA TRP A 161 -5.97 -8.89 2.95
C TRP A 161 -5.37 -10.27 2.68
N ILE A 162 -5.89 -10.93 1.65
CA ILE A 162 -5.37 -12.21 1.16
C ILE A 162 -4.83 -11.97 -0.24
N PHE A 163 -3.52 -12.09 -0.39
CA PHE A 163 -2.84 -11.84 -1.65
C PHE A 163 -2.14 -13.09 -2.15
N ARG A 164 -1.82 -13.08 -3.44
CA ARG A 164 -1.05 -14.12 -4.10
C ARG A 164 0.20 -13.52 -4.73
N ASN A 165 1.36 -14.11 -4.44
CA ASN A 165 2.61 -13.77 -5.12
C ASN A 165 2.58 -14.21 -6.58
N ASP A 166 3.32 -13.50 -7.43
CA ASP A 166 3.65 -13.94 -8.79
C ASP A 166 4.37 -15.29 -8.71
N PRO A 167 3.82 -16.38 -9.29
CA PRO A 167 4.42 -17.70 -9.23
C PRO A 167 5.87 -17.74 -9.75
N ALA A 168 6.24 -16.87 -10.69
CA ALA A 168 7.61 -16.80 -11.22
C ALA A 168 8.61 -16.22 -10.19
N HIS A 169 8.12 -15.50 -9.19
CA HIS A 169 8.92 -14.79 -8.19
C HIS A 169 8.70 -15.31 -6.76
N ASP A 170 7.74 -16.23 -6.54
CA ASP A 170 7.36 -16.77 -5.23
C ASP A 170 8.52 -17.48 -4.50
N TRP A 171 9.51 -17.99 -5.25
CA TRP A 171 10.72 -18.58 -4.68
C TRP A 171 11.48 -17.61 -3.76
N ILE A 172 11.32 -16.30 -3.93
CA ILE A 172 11.95 -15.27 -3.09
C ILE A 172 11.36 -15.29 -1.68
N ALA A 173 10.04 -15.38 -1.55
CA ALA A 173 9.36 -15.46 -0.26
C ALA A 173 9.66 -16.78 0.47
N ARG A 174 9.88 -17.87 -0.27
CA ARG A 174 10.18 -19.19 0.31
C ARG A 174 11.63 -19.34 0.80
N ARG A 175 12.52 -18.42 0.44
CA ARG A 175 13.94 -18.44 0.85
C ARG A 175 14.23 -17.62 2.11
N THR A 176 13.31 -16.74 2.50
CA THR A 176 13.45 -15.84 3.64
C THR A 176 12.97 -16.43 4.95
#